data_AF-A0AAW1KRH7-F1
#
_entry.id   AF-A0AAW1KRH7-F1
#
_cell.length_a   1.000
_cell.length_b   1.000
_cell.length_c   1.000
_cell.angle_alpha   90.00
_cell.angle_beta   90.00
_cell.angle_gamma   90.00
#
_symmetry.space_group_name_H-M   'P 1'
#
loop_
_entity.id
_entity.type
_entity.pdbx_description
1 polymer ?
#
loop_
_entity_poly.entity_id
_entity_poly.type
_entity_poly.pdbx_seq_one_letter_code
_entity_poly.pdbx_strand_id
1 'polypeptide(L)'
;MTLHTQSTCETYYDILNVKNDASIEDIRQSYRSALLQSHPDKLHKSSNMTNVDEDVQNRFMKVQKAWETLSDPTSRALYDHKLRSLHSDILVADDVALEDMMVEHTGEVLQLCHQCRCGDYFMISSSELEEMGFELCKDDDAISVQHPDALPGCVILSCTSCSLKIRLLVSTP
;
A
#
# COMPACT_ATOMS: atom_id res chain seq x y z
N MET A 1 -5.73 26.36 2.81
CA MET A 1 -6.64 25.24 2.50
C MET A 1 -5.78 24.12 1.92
N THR A 2 -5.16 23.30 2.78
CA THR A 2 -4.35 22.15 2.33
C THR A 2 -5.27 20.95 2.26
N LEU A 3 -5.69 20.60 1.04
CA LEU A 3 -6.39 19.36 0.76
C LEU A 3 -5.41 18.22 1.02
N HIS A 4 -5.51 17.62 2.20
CA HIS A 4 -4.96 16.29 2.44
C HIS A 4 -5.90 15.33 1.72
N THR A 5 -5.58 15.03 0.47
CA THR A 5 -6.08 13.81 -0.17
C THR A 5 -5.58 12.66 0.68
N GLN A 6 -6.46 12.10 1.51
CA GLN A 6 -6.24 10.84 2.21
C GLN A 6 -6.17 9.74 1.14
N SER A 7 -5.01 9.62 0.51
CA SER A 7 -4.58 8.37 -0.09
C SER A 7 -4.22 7.47 1.08
N THR A 8 -5.00 6.44 1.33
CA THR A 8 -4.87 5.48 2.45
C THR A 8 -3.64 4.56 2.33
N CYS A 9 -2.62 4.98 1.58
CA CYS A 9 -1.37 4.26 1.35
C CYS A 9 -0.22 5.03 2.01
N GLU A 10 0.22 4.56 3.19
CA GLU A 10 1.38 5.11 3.91
C GLU A 10 2.62 5.03 2.99
N THR A 11 3.22 6.17 2.65
CA THR A 11 4.44 6.21 1.83
C THR A 11 5.69 6.06 2.69
N TYR A 12 6.85 5.73 2.12
CA TYR A 12 8.11 5.70 2.88
C TYR A 12 8.47 7.04 3.51
N TYR A 13 8.05 8.14 2.89
CA TYR A 13 8.17 9.47 3.46
C TYR A 13 7.29 9.64 4.70
N ASP A 14 6.06 9.10 4.67
CA ASP A 14 5.12 9.12 5.79
C ASP A 14 5.58 8.23 6.96
N ILE A 15 6.10 7.03 6.66
CA ILE A 15 6.71 6.11 7.65
C ILE A 15 7.86 6.80 8.40
N LEU A 16 8.71 7.52 7.68
CA LEU A 16 9.82 8.28 8.26
C LEU A 16 9.39 9.68 8.73
N ASN A 17 8.10 10.03 8.64
CA ASN A 17 7.52 11.31 9.03
C ASN A 17 8.29 12.52 8.46
N VAL A 18 8.72 12.41 7.21
CA VAL A 18 9.45 13.42 6.45
C VAL A 18 8.67 13.84 5.21
N LYS A 19 8.95 15.03 4.69
CA LYS A 19 8.36 15.47 3.42
C LYS A 19 9.04 14.77 2.24
N ASN A 20 8.32 14.63 1.12
CA ASN A 20 8.86 14.17 -0.15
C ASN A 20 10.06 14.99 -0.66
N ASP A 21 10.13 16.29 -0.30
CA ASP A 21 11.23 17.21 -0.62
C ASP A 21 12.37 17.19 0.42
N ALA A 22 12.31 16.32 1.43
CA ALA A 22 13.32 16.30 2.50
C ALA A 22 14.72 15.94 1.96
N SER A 23 15.75 16.57 2.53
CA SER A 23 17.14 16.27 2.21
C SER A 23 17.55 14.94 2.84
N ILE A 24 18.59 14.30 2.29
CA ILE A 24 19.13 13.04 2.83
C ILE A 24 19.51 13.16 4.32
N GLU A 25 19.96 14.34 4.74
CA GLU A 25 20.31 14.64 6.13
C GLU A 25 19.07 14.64 7.04
N ASP A 26 17.96 15.24 6.61
CA ASP A 26 16.68 15.22 7.32
C ASP A 26 16.13 13.79 7.43
N ILE A 27 16.18 13.03 6.33
CA ILE A 27 15.77 11.62 6.30
C ILE A 27 16.60 10.82 7.29
N ARG A 28 17.92 11.06 7.37
CA ARG A 28 18.83 10.38 8.29
C ARG A 28 18.56 10.73 9.75
N GLN A 29 18.25 12.00 10.03
CA GLN A 29 17.90 12.45 11.37
C GLN A 29 16.56 11.86 11.82
N SER A 30 15.57 11.83 10.91
CA SER A 30 14.27 11.24 11.21
C SER A 30 14.37 9.73 11.40
N TYR A 31 15.13 9.03 10.55
CA TYR A 31 15.40 7.59 10.70
C TYR A 31 15.98 7.25 12.08
N ARG A 32 16.99 8.01 12.55
CA ARG A 32 17.56 7.82 13.90
C ARG A 32 16.50 8.03 14.98
N SER A 33 15.65 9.03 14.82
CA SER A 33 14.59 9.36 15.77
C SER A 33 13.48 8.29 15.78
N ALA A 34 13.12 7.76 14.61
CA ALA A 34 12.16 6.68 14.45
C ALA A 34 12.69 5.38 15.06
N LEU A 35 13.94 4.99 14.76
CA LEU A 35 14.58 3.81 15.38
C LEU A 35 14.59 3.87 16.92
N LEU A 36 14.86 5.04 17.50
CA LEU A 36 14.86 5.23 18.96
C LEU A 36 13.46 5.12 19.58
N GLN A 37 12.41 5.43 18.81
CA GLN A 37 11.01 5.28 19.23
C GLN A 37 10.53 3.83 19.07
N SER A 38 10.99 3.15 18.03
CA SER A 38 10.64 1.75 17.71
C SER A 38 11.50 0.71 18.43
N HIS A 39 12.44 1.09 19.30
CA HIS A 39 13.37 0.13 19.93
C HIS A 39 12.69 -0.64 21.09
N PRO A 40 12.67 -1.99 21.06
CA PRO A 40 11.94 -2.80 22.04
C PRO A 40 12.45 -2.65 23.49
N ASP A 41 13.72 -2.29 23.67
CA ASP A 41 14.33 -2.05 25.00
C ASP A 41 13.64 -0.93 25.80
N LYS A 42 13.05 0.07 25.13
CA LYS A 42 12.32 1.16 25.79
C LYS A 42 10.90 0.75 26.21
N LEU A 43 10.33 -0.25 25.53
CA LEU A 43 8.97 -0.76 25.74
C LEU A 43 8.90 -1.92 26.73
N HIS A 44 10.01 -2.63 26.96
CA HIS A 44 10.09 -3.70 27.96
C HIS A 44 9.84 -3.24 29.42
N LYS A 45 9.78 -1.92 29.67
CA LYS A 45 9.37 -1.34 30.97
C LYS A 45 7.85 -1.14 31.14
N SER A 46 7.06 -1.30 30.09
CA SER A 46 5.59 -1.13 30.12
C SER A 46 4.89 -2.45 29.81
N SER A 47 5.19 -3.49 30.59
CA SER A 47 4.58 -4.81 30.47
C SER A 47 3.08 -4.78 30.78
N ASN A 48 2.23 -4.87 29.75
CA ASN A 48 0.90 -5.53 29.75
C ASN A 48 0.11 -5.21 28.46
N MET A 49 0.52 -5.74 27.31
CA MET A 49 -0.36 -5.90 26.13
C MET A 49 0.37 -6.74 25.08
N THR A 50 -0.09 -7.98 24.88
CA THR A 50 0.48 -8.98 23.98
C THR A 50 0.54 -8.53 22.50
N ASN A 51 -0.25 -7.51 22.11
CA ASN A 51 -0.31 -6.99 20.73
C ASN A 51 0.70 -5.85 20.44
N VAL A 52 1.40 -5.31 21.44
CA VAL A 52 2.30 -4.16 21.24
C VAL A 52 3.62 -4.59 20.58
N ASP A 53 4.05 -5.84 20.79
CA ASP A 53 5.32 -6.34 20.25
C ASP A 53 5.27 -6.49 18.72
N GLU A 54 4.14 -6.99 18.19
CA GLU A 54 3.95 -7.20 16.75
C GLU A 54 3.86 -5.87 15.99
N ASP A 55 3.14 -4.88 16.52
CA ASP A 55 3.02 -3.55 15.91
C ASP A 55 4.37 -2.81 15.90
N VAL A 56 5.13 -2.92 17.00
CA VAL A 56 6.47 -2.33 17.11
C VAL A 56 7.45 -3.00 16.15
N GLN A 57 7.43 -4.33 16.04
CA GLN A 57 8.27 -5.06 15.10
C GLN A 57 7.92 -4.73 13.64
N ASN A 58 6.63 -4.69 13.29
CA ASN A 58 6.17 -4.31 11.96
C ASN A 58 6.61 -2.87 11.62
N ARG A 59 6.44 -1.93 12.56
CA ARG A 59 6.85 -0.53 12.35
C ARG A 59 8.37 -0.38 12.25
N PHE A 60 9.16 -1.14 13.01
CA PHE A 60 10.62 -1.18 12.87
C PHE A 60 11.04 -1.65 11.48
N MET A 61 10.44 -2.75 11.00
CA MET A 61 10.73 -3.28 9.65
C MET A 61 10.34 -2.27 8.55
N LYS A 62 9.19 -1.60 8.69
CA LYS A 62 8.76 -0.53 7.76
C LYS A 62 9.74 0.64 7.73
N VAL A 63 10.19 1.11 8.91
CA VAL A 63 11.18 2.20 9.03
C VAL A 63 12.52 1.82 8.40
N GLN A 64 12.97 0.58 8.58
CA GLN A 64 14.21 0.09 7.97
C GLN A 64 14.12 0.01 6.45
N LYS A 65 13.02 -0.54 5.91
CA LYS A 65 12.76 -0.58 4.45
C LYS A 65 12.69 0.83 3.85
N ALA A 66 11.96 1.74 4.51
CA ALA A 66 11.85 3.12 4.08
C ALA A 66 13.22 3.80 4.00
N TRP A 67 14.09 3.57 4.99
CA TRP A 67 15.46 4.09 4.97
C TRP A 67 16.30 3.46 3.84
N GLU A 68 16.23 2.14 3.64
CA GLU A 68 16.97 1.48 2.57
C GLU A 68 16.64 2.08 1.19
N THR A 69 15.35 2.30 0.91
CA THR A 69 14.91 2.90 -0.35
C THR A 69 15.23 4.40 -0.46
N LEU A 70 15.00 5.20 0.60
CA LEU A 70 15.17 6.65 0.54
C LEU A 70 16.61 7.11 0.77
N SER A 71 17.48 6.25 1.31
CA SER A 71 18.87 6.61 1.63
C SER A 71 19.77 6.71 0.39
N ASP A 72 19.50 5.89 -0.63
CA ASP A 72 20.22 5.92 -1.90
C ASP A 72 19.48 6.81 -2.92
N PRO A 73 20.16 7.79 -3.55
CA PRO A 73 19.51 8.70 -4.50
C PRO A 73 18.94 7.99 -5.73
N THR A 74 19.53 6.86 -6.14
CA THR A 74 19.04 6.06 -7.29
C THR A 74 17.76 5.34 -6.91
N SER A 75 17.78 4.66 -5.76
CA SER A 75 16.60 3.95 -5.23
C SER A 75 15.45 4.92 -4.91
N ARG A 76 15.77 6.09 -4.36
CA ARG A 76 14.81 7.17 -4.13
C ARG A 76 14.20 7.66 -5.44
N ALA A 77 15.00 7.91 -6.48
CA ALA A 77 14.48 8.34 -7.77
C ALA A 77 13.56 7.31 -8.42
N LEU A 78 13.89 6.01 -8.33
CA LEU A 78 13.02 4.92 -8.78
C LEU A 78 11.71 4.88 -7.99
N TYR A 79 11.79 5.06 -6.67
CA TYR A 79 10.63 5.12 -5.80
C TYR A 79 9.74 6.33 -6.10
N ASP A 80 10.32 7.53 -6.26
CA ASP A 80 9.59 8.74 -6.65
C ASP A 80 8.95 8.60 -8.04
N HIS A 81 9.64 7.95 -8.98
CA HIS A 81 9.08 7.64 -10.29
C HIS A 81 7.89 6.66 -10.16
N LYS A 82 8.02 5.61 -9.34
CA LYS A 82 6.94 4.65 -9.06
C LYS A 82 5.76 5.35 -8.37
N LEU A 83 6.00 6.18 -7.36
CA LEU A 83 4.97 6.99 -6.70
C LEU A 83 4.26 7.91 -7.68
N ARG A 84 5.00 8.59 -8.55
CA ARG A 84 4.41 9.44 -9.60
C ARG A 84 3.61 8.63 -10.61
N SER A 85 4.03 7.40 -10.92
CA SER A 85 3.29 6.48 -11.79
C SER A 85 2.05 5.90 -11.12
N LEU A 86 2.07 5.66 -9.81
CA LEU A 86 0.90 5.26 -9.02
C LEU A 86 -0.10 6.42 -8.91
N HIS A 87 0.42 7.63 -8.70
CA HIS A 87 -0.30 8.90 -8.77
C HIS A 87 -0.50 9.38 -10.21
N SER A 88 -0.24 8.55 -11.23
CA SER A 88 -0.43 8.94 -12.63
C SER A 88 -1.83 9.52 -12.78
N ASP A 89 -1.93 10.65 -13.49
CA ASP A 89 -3.15 11.41 -13.81
C ASP A 89 -4.17 10.62 -14.64
N ILE A 90 -4.28 9.30 -14.43
CA ILE A 90 -5.40 8.51 -14.85
C ILE A 90 -6.60 9.05 -14.07
N LEU A 91 -7.47 9.75 -14.78
CA LEU A 91 -8.79 10.13 -14.28
C LEU A 91 -9.55 8.85 -13.93
N VAL A 92 -9.47 8.48 -12.66
CA VAL A 92 -10.28 7.43 -12.07
C VAL A 92 -11.56 8.03 -11.53
N ALA A 93 -12.64 7.28 -11.66
CA ALA A 93 -13.95 7.65 -11.16
C ALA A 93 -14.03 7.55 -9.63
N ASP A 94 -13.26 6.62 -9.05
CA ASP A 94 -13.29 6.28 -7.64
C ASP A 94 -12.01 5.50 -7.24
N ASP A 95 -11.63 5.59 -5.96
CA ASP A 95 -10.60 4.77 -5.34
C ASP A 95 -11.31 3.73 -4.44
N VAL A 96 -11.19 2.45 -4.79
CA VAL A 96 -11.94 1.35 -4.17
C VAL A 96 -10.98 0.52 -3.34
N ALA A 97 -11.31 0.27 -2.07
CA ALA A 97 -10.49 -0.61 -1.22
C ALA A 97 -10.73 -2.08 -1.56
N LEU A 98 -9.75 -2.94 -1.27
CA LEU A 98 -9.88 -4.38 -1.49
C LEU A 98 -11.08 -4.99 -0.75
N GLU A 99 -11.42 -4.47 0.44
CA GLU A 99 -12.58 -4.90 1.24
C GLU A 99 -13.93 -4.55 0.60
N ASP A 100 -13.98 -3.54 -0.28
CA ASP A 100 -15.18 -3.10 -0.99
C ASP A 100 -15.39 -3.86 -2.31
N MET A 101 -14.48 -4.80 -2.66
CA MET A 101 -14.61 -5.64 -3.85
C MET A 101 -15.45 -6.88 -3.50
N MET A 102 -16.46 -7.16 -4.31
CA MET A 102 -17.18 -8.43 -4.26
C MET A 102 -16.31 -9.53 -4.85
N VAL A 103 -16.30 -10.71 -4.23
CA VAL A 103 -15.46 -11.81 -4.72
C VAL A 103 -16.32 -12.96 -5.20
N GLU A 104 -16.14 -13.28 -6.47
CA GLU A 104 -16.79 -14.39 -7.12
C GLU A 104 -15.80 -15.53 -7.32
N HIS A 105 -16.26 -16.75 -7.06
CA HIS A 105 -15.47 -17.97 -7.20
C HIS A 105 -15.96 -18.73 -8.42
N THR A 106 -15.29 -18.55 -9.55
CA THR A 106 -15.66 -19.20 -10.81
C THR A 106 -14.71 -20.36 -11.08
N GLY A 107 -14.97 -21.52 -10.48
CA GLY A 107 -14.13 -22.71 -10.66
C GLY A 107 -12.85 -22.67 -9.84
N GLU A 108 -11.67 -22.55 -10.49
CA GLU A 108 -10.34 -22.55 -9.84
C GLU A 108 -9.73 -21.13 -9.71
N VAL A 109 -10.35 -20.11 -10.29
CA VAL A 109 -9.86 -18.72 -10.27
C VAL A 109 -10.76 -17.82 -9.42
N LEU A 110 -10.13 -16.96 -8.62
CA LEU A 110 -10.83 -15.91 -7.87
C LEU A 110 -11.02 -14.70 -8.77
N GLN A 111 -12.20 -14.08 -8.69
CA GLN A 111 -12.51 -12.90 -9.48
C GLN A 111 -13.01 -11.80 -8.55
N LEU A 112 -12.32 -10.66 -8.56
CA LEU A 112 -12.73 -9.46 -7.82
C LEU A 112 -13.61 -8.61 -8.73
N CYS A 113 -14.77 -8.21 -8.22
CA CYS A 113 -15.82 -7.50 -8.93
C CYS A 113 -16.25 -6.26 -8.14
N HIS A 114 -16.44 -5.11 -8.80
CA HIS A 114 -17.04 -3.93 -8.18
C HIS A 114 -18.06 -3.29 -9.11
N GLN A 115 -19.20 -2.88 -8.56
CA GLN A 115 -20.31 -2.36 -9.37
C GLN A 115 -19.96 -0.97 -9.93
N CYS A 116 -20.05 -0.84 -11.26
CA CYS A 116 -19.90 0.43 -11.93
C CYS A 116 -21.21 1.23 -11.93
N ARG A 117 -21.11 2.56 -11.89
CA ARG A 117 -22.27 3.46 -11.95
C ARG A 117 -23.06 3.35 -13.26
N CYS A 118 -22.50 2.75 -14.31
CA CYS A 118 -23.23 2.49 -15.56
C CYS A 118 -24.13 1.25 -15.51
N GLY A 119 -24.03 0.42 -14.46
CA GLY A 119 -24.78 -0.83 -14.31
C GLY A 119 -23.98 -2.10 -14.61
N ASP A 120 -22.76 -1.98 -15.16
CA ASP A 120 -21.81 -3.08 -15.36
C ASP A 120 -20.86 -3.23 -14.17
N TYR A 121 -19.80 -4.03 -14.32
CA TYR A 121 -18.83 -4.32 -13.28
C TYR A 121 -17.40 -3.98 -13.73
N PHE A 122 -16.59 -3.55 -12.79
CA PHE A 122 -15.13 -3.61 -12.84
C PHE A 122 -14.72 -4.99 -12.37
N MET A 123 -13.94 -5.72 -13.15
CA MET A 123 -13.57 -7.10 -12.84
C MET A 123 -12.08 -7.30 -13.05
N ILE A 124 -11.45 -8.06 -12.16
CA ILE A 124 -10.08 -8.54 -12.33
C ILE A 124 -9.95 -9.94 -11.75
N SER A 125 -9.27 -10.81 -12.50
CA SER A 125 -9.05 -12.19 -12.12
C SER A 125 -7.78 -12.34 -11.28
N SER A 126 -7.68 -13.40 -10.48
CA SER A 126 -6.46 -13.69 -9.73
C SER A 126 -5.24 -13.82 -10.64
N SER A 127 -5.41 -14.48 -11.79
CA SER A 127 -4.35 -14.60 -12.79
C SER A 127 -3.85 -13.25 -13.33
N GLU A 128 -4.73 -12.27 -13.52
CA GLU A 128 -4.33 -10.94 -14.00
C GLU A 128 -3.58 -10.16 -12.91
N LEU A 129 -3.97 -10.34 -11.65
CA LEU A 129 -3.24 -9.77 -10.52
C LEU A 129 -1.85 -10.39 -10.40
N GLU A 130 -1.73 -11.71 -10.60
CA GLU A 130 -0.45 -12.43 -10.61
C GLU A 130 0.48 -11.93 -11.73
N GLU A 131 -0.06 -11.66 -12.92
CA GLU A 131 0.70 -11.04 -14.02
C GLU A 131 1.24 -9.63 -13.68
N MET A 132 0.52 -8.90 -12.82
CA MET A 132 0.95 -7.60 -12.29
C MET A 132 1.87 -7.72 -11.07
N GLY A 133 2.20 -8.94 -10.63
CA GLY A 133 3.07 -9.21 -9.48
C GLY A 133 2.36 -9.20 -8.13
N PHE A 134 1.03 -9.35 -8.11
CA PHE A 134 0.22 -9.42 -6.91
C PHE A 134 -0.30 -10.84 -6.67
N GLU A 135 -0.05 -11.39 -5.48
CA GLU A 135 -0.56 -12.71 -5.08
C GLU A 135 -1.83 -12.56 -4.23
N LEU A 136 -2.92 -13.17 -4.68
CA LEU A 136 -4.19 -13.23 -3.96
C LEU A 136 -4.20 -14.42 -3.00
N CYS A 137 -4.25 -14.13 -1.70
CA CYS A 137 -4.43 -15.14 -0.66
C CYS A 137 -5.83 -15.03 -0.05
N LYS A 138 -6.49 -16.17 0.16
CA LYS A 138 -7.81 -16.27 0.78
C LYS A 138 -7.71 -17.06 2.08
N ASP A 139 -7.96 -16.40 3.22
CA ASP A 139 -8.01 -17.02 4.54
C ASP A 139 -9.42 -16.87 5.12
N ASP A 140 -10.14 -18.00 5.27
CA ASP A 140 -11.50 -18.28 5.80
C ASP A 140 -12.67 -17.30 5.53
N ASP A 141 -12.47 -15.98 5.51
CA ASP A 141 -13.43 -14.94 5.11
C ASP A 141 -12.77 -13.63 4.58
N ALA A 142 -11.44 -13.48 4.73
CA ALA A 142 -10.69 -12.29 4.34
C ALA A 142 -9.77 -12.56 3.14
N ILE A 143 -9.76 -11.62 2.21
CA ILE A 143 -8.90 -11.68 1.03
C ILE A 143 -7.79 -10.67 1.19
N SER A 144 -6.57 -11.16 1.11
CA SER A 144 -5.37 -10.36 1.23
C SER A 144 -4.59 -10.44 -0.08
N VAL A 145 -4.21 -9.30 -0.61
CA VAL A 145 -3.34 -9.24 -1.78
C VAL A 145 -1.94 -8.85 -1.30
N GLN A 146 -0.96 -9.69 -1.62
CA GLN A 146 0.44 -9.48 -1.27
C GLN A 146 1.23 -9.07 -2.51
N HIS A 147 2.10 -8.07 -2.36
CA HIS A 147 3.09 -7.73 -3.38
C HIS A 147 4.49 -8.03 -2.79
N PRO A 148 5.39 -8.69 -3.54
CA PRO A 148 6.70 -9.11 -3.03
C PRO A 148 7.55 -7.95 -2.50
N ASP A 149 7.29 -6.74 -2.99
CA ASP A 149 8.03 -5.52 -2.64
C ASP A 149 7.49 -4.78 -1.39
N ALA A 150 6.45 -5.30 -0.70
CA ALA A 150 5.86 -4.71 0.52
C ALA A 150 5.53 -3.20 0.42
N LEU A 151 5.24 -2.75 -0.80
CA LEU A 151 4.79 -1.40 -1.11
C LEU A 151 3.28 -1.41 -1.28
N PRO A 152 2.57 -0.35 -0.84
CA PRO A 152 1.17 -0.19 -1.19
C PRO A 152 1.03 -0.16 -2.70
N GLY A 153 0.33 -1.16 -3.23
CA GLY A 153 0.06 -1.28 -4.65
C GLY A 153 -1.29 -0.67 -4.99
N CYS A 154 -1.42 -0.17 -6.21
CA CYS A 154 -2.74 0.12 -6.74
C CYS A 154 -2.88 -0.47 -8.14
N VAL A 155 -4.07 -1.01 -8.43
CA VAL A 155 -4.38 -1.62 -9.71
C VAL A 155 -5.49 -0.81 -10.38
N ILE A 156 -5.31 -0.44 -11.64
CA ILE A 156 -6.32 0.33 -12.38
C ILE A 156 -7.26 -0.64 -13.08
N LEU A 157 -8.53 -0.63 -12.68
CA LEU A 157 -9.56 -1.46 -13.29
C LEU A 157 -10.38 -0.63 -14.27
N SER A 158 -10.55 -1.13 -15.48
CA SER A 158 -11.45 -0.54 -16.48
C SER A 158 -12.79 -1.25 -16.49
N CYS A 159 -13.88 -0.50 -16.62
CA CYS A 159 -15.19 -1.11 -16.78
C CYS A 159 -15.32 -1.76 -18.15
N THR A 160 -15.94 -2.94 -18.23
CA THR A 160 -16.12 -3.68 -19.49
C THR A 160 -17.03 -2.96 -20.49
N SER A 161 -17.97 -2.15 -20.01
CA SER A 161 -19.00 -1.52 -20.85
C SER A 161 -18.89 0.01 -20.95
N CYS A 162 -17.99 0.65 -20.22
CA CYS A 162 -17.79 2.09 -20.31
C CYS A 162 -16.31 2.48 -20.17
N SER A 163 -15.98 3.74 -20.46
CA SER A 163 -14.60 4.25 -20.36
C SER A 163 -14.19 4.66 -18.94
N LEU A 164 -15.01 4.35 -17.92
CA LEU A 164 -14.65 4.62 -16.53
C LEU A 164 -13.53 3.68 -16.09
N LYS A 165 -12.69 4.20 -15.22
CA LYS A 165 -11.61 3.47 -14.56
C LYS A 165 -11.72 3.71 -13.07
N ILE A 166 -11.42 2.70 -12.25
CA ILE A 166 -11.28 2.86 -10.80
C ILE A 166 -9.87 2.45 -10.39
N ARG A 167 -9.41 2.97 -9.26
CA ARG A 167 -8.16 2.54 -8.66
C ARG A 167 -8.49 1.59 -7.51
N LEU A 168 -8.13 0.32 -7.65
CA LEU A 168 -8.17 -0.65 -6.57
C LEU A 168 -6.95 -0.44 -5.68
N LEU A 169 -7.18 -0.11 -4.41
CA LEU A 169 -6.13 0.07 -3.40
C LEU A 169 -5.83 -1.28 -2.74
N VAL A 170 -4.58 -1.72 -2.88
CA VAL A 170 -4.08 -2.96 -2.32
C VAL A 170 -3.22 -2.65 -1.10
N SER A 171 -3.81 -2.81 0.08
CA SER A 171 -3.10 -2.69 1.35
C SER A 171 -2.35 -3.99 1.64
N THR A 172 -1.02 -3.97 1.59
CA THR A 172 -0.22 -5.11 2.07
C THR A 172 -0.12 -5.05 3.59
N PRO A 173 -0.43 -6.14 4.33
CA PRO A 173 -0.27 -6.21 5.79
C PRO A 173 1.21 -6.09 6.24
#